data_AF-A0A7X7P215-F1
#
_entry.id   AF-A0A7X7P215-F1
#
_cell.length_a   1.000
_cell.length_b   1.000
_cell.length_c   1.000
_cell.angle_alpha   90.00
_cell.angle_beta   90.00
_cell.angle_gamma   90.00
#
_symmetry.space_group_name_H-M   'P 1'
#
loop_
_entity.id
_entity.type
_entity.pdbx_description
1 polymer ?
#
loop_
_entity_poly.entity_id
_entity_poly.type
_entity_poly.pdbx_seq_one_letter_code
_entity_poly.pdbx_strand_id
1 'polypeptide(L)'
;LDRAREYWQRHGRSEKWIQQRMMGQETRNKLTDYWKDHKVKGEEEYAILTNIIHQEWSGVSVKQHKAIKGLKTHNLRDHMSEAELILTALAELSTRQIAESVAATGLPENAEAGRKGGAIAGRARRELEAKSGRKVVTGENFLPPGKRDKRLGGGGSE
;
A
#
# COMPACT_ATOMS: atom_id res chain seq x y z
N LEU A 1 17.94 2.64 11.11
CA LEU A 1 17.42 1.59 10.21
C LEU A 1 17.27 0.27 10.95
N ASP A 2 18.18 -0.05 11.87
CA ASP A 2 18.21 -1.35 12.58
C ASP A 2 17.04 -1.56 13.55
N ARG A 3 16.59 -0.52 14.27
CA ARG A 3 15.44 -0.61 15.19
C ARG A 3 14.13 -1.02 14.51
N ALA A 4 13.89 -0.57 13.28
CA ALA A 4 12.69 -0.94 12.53
C ALA A 4 12.78 -2.38 12.00
N ARG A 5 13.97 -2.83 11.61
CA ARG A 5 14.24 -4.21 11.18
C ARG A 5 14.02 -5.18 12.33
N GLU A 6 14.63 -4.91 13.49
CA GLU A 6 14.47 -5.73 14.70
C GLU A 6 13.00 -5.81 15.15
N TYR A 7 12.26 -4.70 15.07
CA TYR A 7 10.84 -4.69 15.38
C TYR A 7 10.08 -5.70 14.51
N TRP A 8 10.24 -5.66 13.18
CA TRP A 8 9.51 -6.55 12.29
C TRP A 8 9.96 -8.02 12.36
N GLN A 9 11.25 -8.28 12.61
CA GLN A 9 11.74 -9.64 12.85
C GLN A 9 11.07 -10.26 14.08
N ARG A 10 10.95 -9.51 15.18
CA ARG A 10 10.23 -9.96 16.40
C ARG A 10 8.75 -10.24 16.16
N HIS A 11 8.15 -9.64 15.12
CA HIS A 11 6.77 -9.87 14.70
C HIS A 11 6.65 -10.96 13.60
N GLY A 12 7.70 -11.78 13.42
CA GLY A 12 7.68 -12.94 12.53
C GLY A 12 7.76 -12.62 11.04
N ARG A 13 8.23 -11.42 10.67
CA ARG A 13 8.41 -11.05 9.26
C ARG A 13 9.69 -11.62 8.70
N SER A 14 9.63 -12.08 7.45
CA SER A 14 10.82 -12.54 6.73
C SER A 14 11.73 -11.36 6.42
N GLU A 15 13.03 -11.62 6.40
CA GLU A 15 14.05 -10.61 6.07
C GLU A 15 13.76 -9.93 4.72
N LYS A 16 13.32 -10.73 3.73
CA LYS A 16 12.91 -10.25 2.40
C LYS A 16 11.76 -9.25 2.48
N TRP A 17 10.71 -9.56 3.25
CA TRP A 17 9.58 -8.65 3.43
C TRP A 17 10.02 -7.35 4.11
N ILE A 18 10.92 -7.44 5.09
CA ILE A 18 11.45 -6.25 5.79
C ILE A 18 12.23 -5.36 4.83
N GLN A 19 13.11 -5.93 4.00
CA GLN A 19 13.83 -5.14 2.98
C GLN A 19 12.87 -4.42 2.05
N GLN A 20 11.85 -5.13 1.53
CA GLN A 20 10.83 -4.54 0.66
C GLN A 20 10.06 -3.41 1.37
N ARG A 21 9.71 -3.61 2.64
CA ARG A 21 8.99 -2.63 3.45
C ARG A 21 9.80 -1.36 3.70
N MET A 22 11.11 -1.50 3.94
CA MET A 22 12.04 -0.39 4.14
C MET A 22 12.28 0.39 2.84
N MET A 23 12.50 -0.31 1.73
CA MET A 23 12.65 0.31 0.40
C MET A 23 11.40 1.07 -0.02
N GLY A 24 10.21 0.52 0.23
CA GLY A 24 8.95 1.22 -0.01
C GLY A 24 8.78 2.46 0.87
N GLN A 25 9.34 2.45 2.08
CA GLN A 25 9.38 3.60 2.98
C GLN A 25 10.24 4.73 2.39
N GLU A 26 11.43 4.40 1.89
CA GLU A 26 12.31 5.35 1.23
C GLU A 26 11.69 5.94 -0.03
N THR A 27 11.04 5.09 -0.85
CA THR A 27 10.35 5.52 -2.08
C THR A 27 9.23 6.52 -1.77
N ARG A 28 8.42 6.22 -0.75
CA ARG A 28 7.37 7.14 -0.28
C ARG A 28 7.94 8.45 0.25
N ASN A 29 9.01 8.39 1.04
CA ASN A 29 9.63 9.60 1.61
C ASN A 29 10.09 10.54 0.49
N LYS A 30 10.78 10.02 -0.53
CA LYS A 30 11.20 10.81 -1.70
C LYS A 30 10.02 11.46 -2.44
N LEU A 31 8.89 10.75 -2.56
CA LEU A 31 7.67 11.32 -3.15
C LEU A 31 7.07 12.43 -2.28
N THR A 32 6.99 12.22 -0.97
CA THR A 32 6.43 13.23 -0.05
C THR A 32 7.35 14.44 0.13
N ASP A 33 8.66 14.27 -0.01
CA ASP A 33 9.64 15.36 -0.03
C ASP A 33 9.45 16.20 -1.28
N TYR A 34 9.29 15.57 -2.45
CA TYR A 34 8.96 16.26 -3.68
C TYR A 34 7.68 17.11 -3.53
N TRP A 35 6.60 16.53 -3.02
CA TRP A 35 5.35 17.25 -2.76
C TRP A 35 5.53 18.47 -1.85
N LYS A 36 6.31 18.31 -0.78
CA LYS A 36 6.60 19.38 0.19
C LYS A 36 7.26 20.57 -0.49
N ASP A 37 8.23 20.29 -1.35
CA ASP A 37 9.01 21.32 -2.04
C ASP A 37 8.23 21.95 -3.21
N HIS A 38 7.15 21.29 -3.67
CA HIS A 38 6.35 21.70 -4.82
C HIS A 38 4.93 22.14 -4.44
N LYS A 39 4.78 22.82 -3.30
CA LYS A 39 3.56 23.52 -2.87
C LYS A 39 2.33 22.62 -2.63
N VAL A 40 2.52 21.34 -2.36
CA VAL A 40 1.46 20.49 -1.81
C VAL A 40 1.44 20.68 -0.29
N LYS A 41 0.29 20.99 0.28
CA LYS A 41 0.16 21.49 1.65
C LYS A 41 -0.58 20.51 2.56
N GLY A 42 0.09 20.14 3.65
CA GLY A 42 -0.53 19.47 4.78
C GLY A 42 -0.87 18.00 4.54
N GLU A 43 -1.31 17.35 5.62
CA GLU A 43 -1.59 15.90 5.62
C GLU A 43 -2.82 15.54 4.77
N GLU A 44 -3.77 16.46 4.60
CA GLU A 44 -4.99 16.24 3.83
C GLU A 44 -4.69 16.05 2.33
N GLU A 45 -3.90 16.96 1.73
CA GLU A 45 -3.51 16.83 0.32
C GLU A 45 -2.66 15.58 0.09
N TYR A 46 -1.80 15.22 1.04
CA TYR A 46 -0.99 14.00 0.96
C TYR A 46 -1.87 12.76 1.00
N ALA A 47 -2.92 12.75 1.83
CA ALA A 47 -3.89 11.67 1.88
C ALA A 47 -4.68 11.56 0.58
N ILE A 48 -5.07 12.68 -0.03
CA ILE A 48 -5.73 12.72 -1.34
C ILE A 48 -4.83 12.10 -2.41
N LEU A 49 -3.60 12.59 -2.56
CA LEU A 49 -2.66 12.11 -3.58
C LEU A 49 -2.31 10.63 -3.37
N THR A 50 -2.05 10.23 -2.13
CA THR A 50 -1.80 8.82 -1.79
C THR A 50 -2.99 7.95 -2.18
N ASN A 51 -4.23 8.39 -1.91
CA ASN A 51 -5.41 7.62 -2.27
C ASN A 51 -5.62 7.54 -3.79
N ILE A 52 -5.35 8.62 -4.54
CA ILE A 52 -5.38 8.62 -6.01
C ILE A 52 -4.41 7.56 -6.54
N ILE A 53 -3.13 7.65 -6.18
CA ILE A 53 -2.09 6.70 -6.65
C ILE A 53 -2.49 5.27 -6.31
N HIS A 54 -2.95 5.06 -5.08
CA HIS A 54 -3.34 3.74 -4.58
C HIS A 54 -4.52 3.17 -5.36
N GLN A 55 -5.55 3.97 -5.61
CA GLN A 55 -6.73 3.57 -6.36
C GLN A 55 -6.41 3.25 -7.82
N GLU A 56 -5.51 4.01 -8.43
CA GLU A 56 -5.12 3.83 -9.83
C GLU A 56 -4.37 2.52 -10.08
N TRP A 57 -3.48 2.12 -9.16
CA TRP A 57 -2.81 0.83 -9.31
C TRP A 57 -3.68 -0.35 -8.86
N SER A 58 -4.38 -0.22 -7.73
CA SER A 58 -5.08 -1.35 -7.08
C SER A 58 -6.52 -1.53 -7.54
N GLY A 59 -7.15 -0.48 -8.08
CA GLY A 59 -8.57 -0.44 -8.41
C GLY A 59 -9.50 -0.18 -7.21
N VAL A 60 -8.96 0.05 -6.01
CA VAL A 60 -9.73 0.31 -4.78
C VAL A 60 -9.08 1.41 -3.96
N SER A 61 -9.87 2.19 -3.21
CA SER A 61 -9.31 3.16 -2.26
C SER A 61 -8.50 2.49 -1.14
N VAL A 62 -7.64 3.25 -0.45
CA VAL A 62 -6.91 2.75 0.72
C VAL A 62 -7.87 2.20 1.79
N LYS A 63 -9.01 2.88 1.99
CA LYS A 63 -10.04 2.47 2.95
C LYS A 63 -10.68 1.14 2.56
N GLN A 64 -11.06 0.99 1.29
CA GLN A 64 -11.61 -0.27 0.78
C GLN A 64 -10.58 -1.41 0.85
N HIS A 65 -9.31 -1.12 0.55
CA HIS A 65 -8.26 -2.13 0.63
C HIS A 65 -8.04 -2.60 2.08
N LYS A 66 -8.05 -1.68 3.06
CA LYS A 66 -8.05 -2.06 4.48
C LYS A 66 -9.25 -2.95 4.83
N ALA A 67 -10.44 -2.64 4.31
CA ALA A 67 -11.64 -3.45 4.53
C ALA A 67 -11.53 -4.86 3.91
N ILE A 68 -11.02 -4.98 2.68
CA ILE A 68 -10.74 -6.27 2.01
C ILE A 68 -9.83 -7.14 2.87
N LYS A 69 -8.81 -6.55 3.50
CA LYS A 69 -7.88 -7.23 4.40
C LYS A 69 -8.36 -7.39 5.85
N GLY A 70 -9.58 -6.94 6.18
CA GLY A 70 -10.12 -7.02 7.54
C GLY A 70 -9.41 -6.12 8.57
N LEU A 71 -8.72 -5.07 8.13
CA LEU A 71 -7.94 -4.19 9.00
C LEU A 71 -8.82 -3.09 9.60
N LYS A 72 -8.86 -3.01 10.94
CA LYS A 72 -9.56 -1.95 11.68
C LYS A 72 -8.65 -0.72 11.91
N THR A 73 -7.59 -0.91 12.69
CA THR A 73 -6.66 0.15 13.12
C THR A 73 -5.26 -0.01 12.54
N HIS A 74 -4.98 -1.15 11.91
CA HIS A 74 -3.65 -1.50 11.43
C HIS A 74 -3.24 -0.71 10.17
N ASN A 75 -1.93 -0.53 10.00
CA ASN A 75 -1.37 0.03 8.79
C ASN A 75 -1.56 -0.94 7.61
N LEU A 76 -1.99 -0.45 6.45
CA LEU A 76 -2.26 -1.31 5.30
C LEU A 76 -0.99 -1.98 4.77
N ARG A 77 0.12 -1.24 4.63
CA ARG A 77 1.37 -1.75 4.03
C ARG A 77 2.04 -2.82 4.88
N ASP A 78 1.80 -2.79 6.18
CA ASP A 78 2.30 -3.84 7.08
C ASP A 78 1.52 -5.16 6.87
N HIS A 79 0.38 -5.11 6.20
CA HIS A 79 -0.44 -6.28 5.88
C HIS A 79 -0.54 -6.56 4.37
N MET A 80 0.29 -5.89 3.56
CA MET A 80 0.41 -6.15 2.12
C MET A 80 1.33 -7.33 1.85
N SER A 81 0.96 -8.12 0.86
CA SER A 81 1.80 -9.13 0.22
C SER A 81 3.00 -8.50 -0.49
N GLU A 82 3.95 -9.34 -0.91
CA GLU A 82 5.11 -8.92 -1.70
C GLU A 82 4.69 -8.18 -2.98
N ALA A 83 3.73 -8.71 -3.74
CA ALA A 83 3.27 -8.09 -4.99
C ALA A 83 2.63 -6.71 -4.75
N GLU A 84 1.83 -6.58 -3.69
CA GLU A 84 1.20 -5.30 -3.32
C GLU A 84 2.23 -4.25 -2.90
N LEU A 85 3.28 -4.64 -2.16
CA LEU A 85 4.38 -3.74 -1.78
C LEU A 85 5.19 -3.29 -3.00
N ILE A 86 5.51 -4.21 -3.92
CA ILE A 86 6.26 -3.90 -5.15
C ILE A 86 5.46 -2.95 -6.04
N LEU A 87 4.17 -3.22 -6.25
CA LEU A 87 3.32 -2.37 -7.09
C LEU A 87 3.05 -1.01 -6.46
N THR A 88 2.95 -0.93 -5.13
CA THR A 88 2.88 0.35 -4.42
C THR A 88 4.15 1.16 -4.67
N ALA A 89 5.34 0.55 -4.50
CA ALA A 89 6.60 1.25 -4.73
C ALA A 89 6.76 1.67 -6.20
N LEU A 90 6.35 0.84 -7.16
CA LEU A 90 6.34 1.20 -8.58
C LEU A 90 5.42 2.40 -8.83
N ALA A 91 4.21 2.41 -8.28
CA ALA A 91 3.26 3.50 -8.43
C ALA A 91 3.82 4.83 -7.89
N GLU A 92 4.42 4.79 -6.70
CA GLU A 92 5.02 5.96 -6.05
C GLU A 92 6.25 6.47 -6.79
N LEU A 93 7.14 5.57 -7.20
CA LEU A 93 8.33 5.91 -7.99
C LEU A 93 7.95 6.55 -9.32
N SER A 94 7.03 5.92 -10.07
CA SER A 94 6.55 6.44 -11.35
C SER A 94 5.85 7.79 -11.17
N THR A 95 5.03 7.95 -10.13
CA THR A 95 4.39 9.24 -9.84
C THR A 95 5.43 10.34 -9.65
N ARG A 96 6.44 10.08 -8.81
CA ARG A 96 7.50 11.06 -8.53
C ARG A 96 8.27 11.42 -9.80
N GLN A 97 8.70 10.43 -10.59
CA GLN A 97 9.47 10.69 -11.81
C GLN A 97 8.65 11.48 -12.86
N ILE A 98 7.35 11.22 -12.94
CA ILE A 98 6.45 11.98 -13.82
C ILE A 98 6.28 13.40 -13.28
N ALA A 99 6.08 13.56 -11.98
CA ALA A 99 5.97 14.88 -11.37
C ALA A 99 7.24 15.71 -11.60
N GLU A 100 8.42 15.11 -11.36
CA GLU A 100 9.74 15.71 -11.62
C GLU A 100 9.89 16.14 -13.09
N SER A 101 9.48 15.31 -14.06
CA SER A 101 9.66 15.61 -15.49
C SER A 101 8.79 16.74 -16.00
N VAL A 102 7.66 17.02 -15.37
CA VAL A 102 6.77 18.14 -15.71
C VAL A 102 6.83 19.29 -14.70
N ALA A 103 7.72 19.21 -13.70
CA ALA A 103 7.81 20.15 -12.59
C ALA A 103 6.45 20.41 -11.90
N ALA A 104 5.68 19.34 -11.65
CA ALA A 104 4.32 19.41 -11.13
C ALA A 104 4.23 20.17 -9.81
N THR A 105 3.44 21.25 -9.79
CA THR A 105 3.27 22.14 -8.65
C THR A 105 1.83 22.13 -8.13
N GLY A 106 1.70 22.07 -6.80
CA GLY A 106 0.41 22.05 -6.11
C GLY A 106 -0.37 20.75 -6.32
N LEU A 107 -1.52 20.67 -5.65
CA LEU A 107 -2.37 19.49 -5.66
C LEU A 107 -2.85 19.05 -7.07
N PRO A 108 -3.35 19.93 -7.96
CA PRO A 108 -3.96 19.49 -9.22
C PRO A 108 -2.98 18.78 -10.15
N GLU A 109 -1.77 19.34 -10.30
CA GLU A 109 -0.74 18.77 -11.19
C GLU A 109 -0.15 17.49 -10.59
N ASN A 110 0.08 17.45 -9.28
CA ASN A 110 0.53 16.24 -8.60
C ASN A 110 -0.54 15.14 -8.59
N ALA A 111 -1.83 15.48 -8.61
CA ALA A 111 -2.91 14.53 -8.77
C ALA A 111 -2.88 13.91 -10.18
N GLU A 112 -2.56 14.68 -11.21
CA GLU A 112 -2.38 14.18 -12.58
C GLU A 112 -1.15 13.28 -12.69
N ALA A 113 -0.03 13.68 -12.09
CA ALA A 113 1.16 12.82 -12.00
C ALA A 113 0.83 11.51 -11.24
N GLY A 114 0.06 11.59 -10.16
CA GLY A 114 -0.40 10.45 -9.38
C GLY A 114 -1.30 9.50 -10.16
N ARG A 115 -2.21 10.03 -10.99
CA ARG A 115 -3.02 9.22 -11.91
C ARG A 115 -2.15 8.46 -12.91
N LYS A 116 -1.23 9.15 -13.58
CA LYS A 116 -0.34 8.54 -14.57
C LYS A 116 0.59 7.49 -13.94
N GLY A 117 1.21 7.82 -12.80
CA GLY A 117 2.10 6.92 -12.07
C GLY A 117 1.39 5.68 -11.53
N GLY A 118 0.24 5.87 -10.90
CA GLY A 118 -0.62 4.78 -10.46
C GLY A 118 -1.10 3.89 -11.62
N ALA A 119 -1.45 4.48 -12.77
CA ALA A 119 -1.89 3.72 -13.94
C ALA A 119 -0.78 2.83 -14.55
N ILE A 120 0.50 3.22 -14.46
CA ILE A 120 1.64 2.39 -14.85
C ILE A 120 1.66 1.10 -14.02
N ALA A 121 1.66 1.24 -12.68
CA ALA A 121 1.60 0.09 -11.79
C ALA A 121 0.29 -0.70 -11.96
N GLY A 122 -0.83 -0.03 -12.25
CA GLY A 122 -2.11 -0.69 -12.53
C GLY A 122 -2.08 -1.56 -13.78
N ARG A 123 -1.38 -1.13 -14.84
CA ARG A 123 -1.14 -1.97 -16.03
C ARG A 123 -0.28 -3.18 -15.67
N ALA A 124 0.84 -2.97 -14.97
CA ALA A 124 1.71 -4.05 -14.53
C ALA A 124 0.95 -5.08 -13.67
N ARG A 125 0.09 -4.61 -12.75
CA ARG A 125 -0.80 -5.48 -11.97
C ARG A 125 -1.70 -6.31 -12.88
N ARG A 126 -2.45 -5.68 -13.79
CA ARG A 126 -3.40 -6.38 -14.66
C ARG A 126 -2.70 -7.41 -15.54
N GLU A 127 -1.53 -7.08 -16.07
CA GLU A 127 -0.74 -8.01 -16.88
C GLU A 127 -0.25 -9.21 -16.06
N LEU A 128 0.27 -8.96 -14.84
CA LEU A 128 0.64 -10.03 -13.92
C LEU A 128 -0.55 -10.93 -13.57
N GLU A 129 -1.71 -10.35 -13.23
CA GLU A 129 -2.92 -11.11 -12.92
C GLU A 129 -3.38 -11.96 -14.12
N ALA A 130 -3.33 -11.40 -15.33
CA ALA A 130 -3.72 -12.11 -16.55
C ALA A 130 -2.81 -13.30 -16.89
N LYS A 131 -1.49 -13.16 -16.65
CA LYS A 131 -0.51 -14.21 -16.94
C LYS A 131 -0.43 -15.28 -15.84
N SER A 132 -0.62 -14.88 -14.58
CA SER A 132 -0.51 -15.79 -13.43
C SER A 132 -1.83 -16.45 -13.03
N GLY A 133 -2.97 -15.89 -13.44
CA GLY A 133 -4.31 -16.32 -13.01
C GLY A 133 -4.63 -15.99 -11.55
N ARG A 134 -3.75 -15.26 -10.84
CA ARG A 134 -3.91 -14.92 -9.42
C ARG A 134 -4.16 -13.43 -9.25
N LYS A 135 -5.08 -13.07 -8.34
CA LYS A 135 -5.32 -11.68 -7.96
C LYS A 135 -4.19 -11.15 -7.09
N VAL A 136 -3.79 -9.90 -7.32
CA VAL A 136 -2.79 -9.21 -6.49
C VAL A 136 -3.42 -8.61 -5.24
N VAL A 137 -4.57 -7.94 -5.40
CA VAL A 137 -5.32 -7.38 -4.27
C VAL A 137 -6.15 -8.50 -3.65
N THR A 138 -5.76 -8.92 -2.45
CA THR A 138 -6.39 -10.04 -1.74
C THR A 138 -6.68 -9.69 -0.29
N GLY A 139 -7.56 -10.49 0.35
CA GLY A 139 -7.84 -10.39 1.78
C GLY A 139 -6.75 -10.97 2.69
N GLU A 140 -5.69 -11.55 2.12
CA GLU A 140 -4.56 -12.07 2.87
C GLU A 140 -3.91 -10.95 3.69
N ASN A 141 -3.64 -11.25 4.95
CA ASN A 141 -3.09 -10.33 5.91
C ASN A 141 -2.30 -11.09 6.97
N PHE A 142 -1.56 -10.35 7.79
CA PHE A 142 -0.68 -10.89 8.81
C PHE A 142 -1.18 -10.60 10.23
N LEU A 143 -2.50 -10.54 10.43
CA LEU A 143 -3.06 -10.51 11.77
C LEU A 143 -2.79 -11.86 12.45
N PRO A 144 -2.59 -11.89 13.78
CA PRO A 144 -2.55 -13.15 14.52
C PRO A 144 -3.81 -13.98 14.21
N PRO A 145 -3.71 -15.33 14.12
CA PRO A 145 -4.89 -16.17 13.98
C PRO A 145 -5.89 -15.80 15.08
N GLY A 146 -7.08 -15.35 14.69
CA GLY A 146 -8.11 -15.00 15.66
C GLY A 146 -8.36 -16.20 16.57
N LYS A 147 -8.45 -16.00 17.88
CA LYS A 147 -9.07 -16.99 18.76
C LYS A 147 -10.44 -17.27 18.15
N ARG A 148 -10.63 -18.43 17.52
CA ARG A 148 -11.96 -18.90 17.14
C ARG A 148 -12.77 -18.88 18.43
N ASP A 149 -13.79 -18.04 18.47
CA ASP A 149 -14.75 -17.99 19.57
C ASP A 149 -15.31 -19.42 19.69
N LYS A 150 -14.85 -20.18 20.68
CA LYS A 150 -15.42 -21.49 21.03
C LYS A 150 -16.79 -21.22 21.63
N ARG A 151 -17.76 -20.83 20.81
CA ARG A 151 -19.16 -21.09 21.12
C ARG A 151 -19.37 -22.56 20.84
N LEU A 152 -19.07 -23.36 21.86
CA LEU A 152 -19.57 -24.71 21.97
C LEU A 152 -21.10 -24.60 21.98
N GLY A 153 -21.69 -24.90 20.83
CA GLY A 153 -23.02 -25.48 20.80
C GLY A 153 -22.96 -26.79 21.56
N GLY A 154 -23.85 -26.92 22.53
CA GLY A 154 -24.06 -28.11 23.35
C GLY A 154 -25.42 -27.99 24.01
N GLY A 155 -26.46 -27.91 23.17
CA GLY A 155 -27.81 -28.23 23.59
C GLY A 155 -27.96 -29.75 23.75
N GLY A 156 -28.71 -30.12 24.78
CA GLY A 156 -29.06 -31.47 25.23
C GLY A 156 -29.42 -31.30 26.71
N SER A 157 -30.64 -30.89 27.08
CA SER A 157 -31.93 -31.62 26.96
C SER A 157 -31.91 -32.95 27.69
N GLU A 158 -32.59 -32.96 28.84
CA GLU A 158 -33.22 -34.07 29.58
C GLU A 158 -32.34 -35.20 30.12
#